data_AF-A0A257TK89-F1
#
_entry.id   AF-A0A257TK89-F1
#
_cell.length_a   1.000
_cell.length_b   1.000
_cell.length_c   1.000
_cell.angle_alpha   90.00
_cell.angle_beta   90.00
_cell.angle_gamma   90.00
#
_symmetry.space_group_name_H-M   'P 1'
#
loop_
_entity.id
_entity.type
_entity.pdbx_description
1 polymer ?
#
loop_
_entity_poly.entity_id
_entity_poly.type
_entity_poly.pdbx_seq_one_letter_code
_entity_poly.pdbx_strand_id
1 'polypeptide(L)'
;LIQTYVERHFRQPKDFPSFVYVSQVLQAEGDKIAMEAHRRSMPFCMGTMYWQIDDCWPVASWSSIDYYGNWKALHYYVSREYRTFLISQMLKDDSLEFYVVSDSLAVVPAEFDIKVIDFGGKVISSMSFPVTVDPDSSRIYAKVAVADLVKGADESKIVLMSRLVLGDRLLTDNTYLFKEPKDLDLQKPSISVTASKNDEGYEVSLTADTFAKDVYLTFDNHTGFFTDNYFDLFPGETKTVGFRTKEEIGDAVKDLKVMSLVDSY
;
A
#
# COMPACT_ATOMS: atom_id res chain seq x y z
N LEU A 1 1.29 21.93 12.08
CA LEU A 1 1.97 21.54 10.81
C LEU A 1 1.36 20.26 10.24
N ILE A 2 1.45 19.10 10.93
CA ILE A 2 0.90 17.83 10.42
C ILE A 2 -0.63 17.85 10.22
N GLN A 3 -1.38 18.45 11.14
CA GLN A 3 -2.85 18.58 11.02
C GLN A 3 -3.26 19.29 9.71
N THR A 4 -2.53 20.33 9.31
CA THR A 4 -2.79 21.05 8.06
C THR A 4 -2.62 20.16 6.83
N TYR A 5 -1.70 19.19 6.86
CA TYR A 5 -1.56 18.21 5.77
C TYR A 5 -2.64 17.13 5.83
N VAL A 6 -3.04 16.70 7.03
CA VAL A 6 -4.19 15.78 7.19
C VAL A 6 -5.44 16.37 6.57
N GLU A 7 -5.78 17.63 6.89
CA GLU A 7 -6.96 18.33 6.37
C GLU A 7 -6.93 18.53 4.84
N ARG A 8 -5.75 18.49 4.21
CA ARG A 8 -5.62 18.60 2.74
C ARG A 8 -6.03 17.33 2.02
N HIS A 9 -5.68 16.16 2.55
CA HIS A 9 -5.77 14.88 1.84
C HIS A 9 -6.80 13.90 2.42
N PHE A 10 -7.09 14.01 3.72
CA PHE A 10 -7.94 13.07 4.46
C PHE A 10 -9.15 13.77 5.09
N ARG A 11 -10.20 13.00 5.37
CA ARG A 11 -11.32 13.46 6.20
C ARG A 11 -10.84 13.68 7.63
N GLN A 12 -11.53 14.54 8.36
CA GLN A 12 -11.20 14.83 9.75
C GLN A 12 -11.31 13.55 10.59
N PRO A 13 -10.21 13.10 11.25
CA PRO A 13 -10.27 11.92 12.10
C PRO A 13 -11.22 12.13 13.28
N LYS A 14 -12.01 11.11 13.63
CA LYS A 14 -13.07 11.17 14.65
C LYS A 14 -12.55 11.26 16.09
N ASP A 15 -11.31 10.82 16.34
CA ASP A 15 -10.66 10.81 17.65
C ASP A 15 -9.12 10.83 17.53
N PHE A 16 -8.43 10.92 18.67
CA PHE A 16 -6.97 10.99 18.70
C PHE A 16 -6.28 9.71 18.16
N PRO A 17 -6.71 8.48 18.49
CA PRO A 17 -6.17 7.27 17.86
C PRO A 17 -6.29 7.28 16.33
N SER A 18 -7.45 7.70 15.80
CA SER A 18 -7.66 7.85 14.36
C SER A 18 -6.73 8.92 13.77
N PHE A 19 -6.51 10.03 14.47
CA PHE A 19 -5.54 11.04 14.06
C PHE A 19 -4.10 10.50 13.99
N VAL A 20 -3.67 9.69 14.96
CA VAL A 20 -2.35 9.05 14.94
C VAL A 20 -2.21 8.14 13.72
N TYR A 21 -3.19 7.26 13.48
CA TYR A 21 -3.18 6.39 12.30
C TYR A 21 -3.15 7.17 10.98
N VAL A 22 -4.06 8.12 10.78
CA VAL A 22 -4.12 8.91 9.54
C VAL A 22 -2.84 9.72 9.37
N SER A 23 -2.24 10.24 10.44
CA SER A 23 -0.97 10.97 10.34
C SER A 23 0.19 10.10 9.83
N GLN A 24 0.22 8.81 10.22
CA GLN A 24 1.23 7.87 9.73
C GLN A 24 0.96 7.46 8.28
N VAL A 25 -0.30 7.21 7.91
CA VAL A 25 -0.69 6.92 6.52
C VAL A 25 -0.34 8.10 5.62
N LEU A 26 -0.66 9.33 6.03
CA LEU A 26 -0.28 10.56 5.32
C LEU A 26 1.23 10.66 5.09
N GLN A 27 2.04 10.39 6.13
CA GLN A 27 3.50 10.38 6.00
C GLN A 27 3.94 9.33 4.96
N ALA A 28 3.41 8.11 5.08
CA ALA A 28 3.75 6.99 4.20
C ALA A 28 3.39 7.26 2.73
N GLU A 29 2.20 7.80 2.46
CA GLU A 29 1.78 8.16 1.10
C GLU A 29 2.63 9.31 0.52
N GLY A 30 2.94 10.33 1.33
CA GLY A 30 3.78 11.45 0.90
C GLY A 30 5.20 11.01 0.53
N ASP A 31 5.83 10.21 1.39
CA ASP A 31 7.18 9.68 1.14
C ASP A 31 7.20 8.67 -0.01
N LYS A 32 6.15 7.86 -0.18
CA LYS A 32 5.97 6.97 -1.34
C LYS A 32 6.01 7.73 -2.65
N ILE A 33 5.27 8.84 -2.77
CA ILE A 33 5.28 9.68 -3.97
C ILE A 33 6.71 10.14 -4.30
N ALA A 34 7.48 10.55 -3.28
CA ALA A 34 8.87 10.97 -3.46
C ALA A 34 9.78 9.79 -3.88
N MET A 35 9.68 8.64 -3.21
CA MET A 35 10.48 7.44 -3.52
C MET A 35 10.23 6.97 -4.95
N GLU A 36 8.96 6.88 -5.35
CA GLU A 36 8.58 6.54 -6.71
C GLU A 36 9.15 7.55 -7.71
N ALA A 37 9.02 8.86 -7.45
CA ALA A 37 9.55 9.89 -8.33
C ALA A 37 11.07 9.83 -8.48
N HIS A 38 11.80 9.60 -7.37
CA HIS A 38 13.25 9.46 -7.39
C HIS A 38 13.69 8.25 -8.22
N ARG A 39 13.13 7.07 -7.94
CA ARG A 39 13.46 5.83 -8.67
C ARG A 39 13.08 5.91 -10.14
N ARG A 40 11.91 6.47 -10.45
CA ARG A 40 11.43 6.67 -11.82
C ARG A 40 12.34 7.61 -12.63
N SER A 41 13.01 8.56 -11.96
CA SER A 41 13.85 9.58 -12.59
C SER A 41 15.29 9.16 -12.84
N MET A 42 15.67 7.89 -12.64
CA MET A 42 16.97 7.40 -13.10
C MET A 42 17.09 7.55 -14.64
N PRO A 43 18.28 7.87 -15.18
CA PRO A 43 19.57 7.99 -14.49
C PRO A 43 19.85 9.41 -13.93
N PHE A 44 18.90 10.35 -13.99
CA PHE A 44 19.10 11.70 -13.47
C PHE A 44 19.13 11.70 -11.93
N CYS A 45 18.19 11.01 -11.30
CA CYS A 45 18.20 10.74 -9.87
C CYS A 45 18.71 9.32 -9.63
N MET A 46 19.78 9.16 -8.86
CA MET A 46 20.45 7.87 -8.62
C MET A 46 20.42 7.45 -7.14
N GLY A 47 19.59 8.08 -6.33
CA GLY A 47 19.50 7.75 -4.91
C GLY A 47 18.40 8.50 -4.18
N THR A 48 17.84 7.84 -3.17
CA THR A 48 16.78 8.39 -2.31
C THR A 48 17.04 7.96 -0.87
N MET A 49 17.27 8.95 0.00
CA MET A 49 17.43 8.76 1.44
C MET A 49 16.37 9.62 2.13
N TYR A 50 15.33 8.98 2.65
CA TYR A 50 14.29 9.69 3.38
C TYR A 50 14.79 10.08 4.78
N TRP A 51 14.31 11.21 5.28
CA TRP A 51 14.58 11.67 6.63
C TRP A 51 13.35 11.37 7.50
N GLN A 52 13.42 10.51 8.53
CA GLN A 52 14.56 9.75 9.06
C GLN A 52 14.16 8.30 9.37
N ILE A 53 15.11 7.44 9.69
CA ILE A 53 14.81 6.03 9.96
C ILE A 53 14.25 5.79 11.37
N ASP A 54 14.89 6.34 12.41
CA ASP A 54 14.64 5.99 13.82
C ASP A 54 14.48 7.22 14.73
N ASP A 55 14.24 6.99 16.02
CA ASP A 55 14.12 8.02 17.07
C ASP A 55 15.02 7.73 18.28
N CYS A 56 15.55 8.80 18.89
CA CYS A 56 16.36 8.71 20.10
C CYS A 56 15.56 8.81 21.42
N TRP A 57 14.25 9.06 21.36
CA TRP A 57 13.33 9.15 22.50
C TRP A 57 11.86 9.14 22.02
N PRO A 58 10.86 8.89 22.89
CA PRO A 58 9.44 8.93 22.51
C PRO A 58 9.00 10.34 22.09
N VAL A 59 8.84 10.57 20.79
CA VAL A 59 8.59 11.91 20.23
C VAL A 59 7.76 11.84 18.93
N ALA A 60 7.13 12.95 18.57
CA ALA A 60 6.64 13.15 17.21
C ALA A 60 7.81 13.57 16.30
N SER A 61 8.15 12.73 15.32
CA SER A 61 9.25 12.95 14.38
C SER A 61 8.89 12.42 12.98
N TRP A 62 9.86 12.52 12.06
CA TRP A 62 9.81 11.95 10.72
C TRP A 62 10.31 10.50 10.65
N SER A 63 10.53 9.83 11.79
CA SER A 63 11.04 8.46 11.79
C SER A 63 10.04 7.49 11.13
N SER A 64 10.54 6.45 10.46
CA SER A 64 9.73 5.32 10.02
C SER A 64 9.63 4.23 11.10
N ILE A 65 10.59 4.18 12.03
CA ILE A 65 10.63 3.32 13.21
C ILE A 65 10.63 4.20 14.46
N ASP A 66 9.71 3.97 15.40
CA ASP A 66 9.68 4.75 16.64
C ASP A 66 10.80 4.33 17.63
N TYR A 67 10.91 5.05 18.75
CA TYR A 67 11.91 4.79 19.79
C TYR A 67 11.87 3.36 20.38
N TYR A 68 10.70 2.74 20.40
CA TYR A 68 10.52 1.39 20.93
C TYR A 68 10.77 0.30 19.86
N GLY A 69 11.14 0.70 18.64
CA GLY A 69 11.39 -0.21 17.53
C GLY A 69 10.14 -0.57 16.74
N ASN A 70 8.99 0.07 16.99
CA ASN A 70 7.77 -0.22 16.24
C ASN A 70 7.84 0.41 14.86
N TRP A 71 7.52 -0.37 13.83
CA TRP A 71 7.37 0.14 12.48
C TRP A 71 6.09 0.98 12.38
N LYS A 72 6.25 2.22 11.94
CA LYS A 72 5.14 3.06 11.48
C LYS A 72 4.72 2.66 10.07
N ALA A 73 3.59 3.18 9.60
CA ALA A 73 3.13 2.99 8.21
C ALA A 73 4.24 3.19 7.17
N LEU A 74 5.06 4.24 7.35
CA LEU A 74 6.16 4.57 6.46
C LEU A 74 7.14 3.41 6.26
N HIS A 75 7.49 2.65 7.31
CA HIS A 75 8.49 1.59 7.16
C HIS A 75 7.96 0.41 6.34
N TYR A 76 6.67 0.09 6.49
CA TYR A 76 6.01 -0.90 5.63
C TYR A 76 5.98 -0.43 4.18
N TYR A 77 5.68 0.86 3.93
CA TYR A 77 5.72 1.43 2.59
C TYR A 77 7.13 1.37 2.00
N VAL A 78 8.15 1.84 2.72
CA VAL A 78 9.56 1.75 2.30
C VAL A 78 9.93 0.33 1.89
N SER A 79 9.52 -0.68 2.66
CA SER A 79 9.80 -2.09 2.34
C SER A 79 9.22 -2.55 1.01
N ARG A 80 8.11 -1.95 0.56
CA ARG A 80 7.46 -2.20 -0.74
C ARG A 80 8.08 -1.34 -1.83
N GLU A 81 8.25 -0.04 -1.59
CA GLU A 81 8.74 0.93 -2.58
C GLU A 81 10.21 0.72 -2.94
N TYR A 82 11.00 0.05 -2.08
CA TYR A 82 12.40 -0.31 -2.33
C TYR A 82 12.59 -1.79 -2.71
N ARG A 83 11.53 -2.49 -3.12
CA ARG A 83 11.69 -3.81 -3.78
C ARG A 83 12.50 -3.67 -5.07
N THR A 84 13.12 -4.78 -5.49
CA THR A 84 13.90 -4.85 -6.75
C THR A 84 13.12 -4.33 -7.95
N PHE A 85 11.82 -4.60 -8.00
CA PHE A 85 10.91 -4.08 -9.01
C PHE A 85 9.95 -3.09 -8.35
N LEU A 86 9.57 -2.05 -9.08
CA LEU A 86 8.57 -1.07 -8.69
C LEU A 86 7.69 -0.75 -9.90
N ILE A 87 6.37 -0.68 -9.69
CA ILE A 87 5.45 -0.04 -10.64
C ILE A 87 5.17 1.36 -10.12
N SER A 88 5.27 2.36 -10.98
CA SER A 88 4.90 3.73 -10.62
C SER A 88 4.01 4.34 -11.71
N GLN A 89 2.79 4.70 -11.32
CA GLN A 89 1.83 5.34 -12.20
C GLN A 89 1.97 6.86 -12.15
N MET A 90 2.09 7.50 -13.31
CA MET A 90 2.21 8.96 -13.43
C MET A 90 1.17 9.50 -14.40
N LEU A 91 0.30 10.38 -13.92
CA LEU A 91 -0.65 11.09 -14.76
C LEU A 91 0.07 12.14 -15.60
N LYS A 92 -0.09 12.09 -16.92
CA LYS A 92 0.48 13.05 -17.87
C LYS A 92 -0.41 13.17 -19.11
N ASP A 93 -0.81 14.40 -19.45
CA ASP A 93 -1.61 14.71 -20.64
C ASP A 93 -2.86 13.79 -20.77
N ASP A 94 -3.68 13.71 -19.72
CA ASP A 94 -4.88 12.87 -19.60
C ASP A 94 -4.66 11.35 -19.78
N SER A 95 -3.40 10.91 -19.74
CA SER A 95 -3.00 9.52 -19.80
C SER A 95 -2.27 9.10 -18.54
N LEU A 96 -2.49 7.87 -18.11
CA LEU A 96 -1.68 7.26 -17.06
C LEU A 96 -0.50 6.53 -17.72
N GLU A 97 0.71 6.99 -17.42
CA GLU A 97 1.96 6.32 -17.80
C GLU A 97 2.35 5.35 -16.68
N PHE A 98 2.58 4.09 -17.06
CA PHE A 98 2.97 3.02 -16.14
C PHE A 98 4.45 2.76 -16.31
N TYR A 99 5.24 3.29 -15.37
CA TYR A 99 6.66 3.01 -15.30
C TYR A 99 6.87 1.70 -14.57
N VAL A 100 7.83 0.91 -15.06
CA VAL A 100 8.43 -0.18 -14.29
C VAL A 100 9.89 0.18 -14.07
N VAL A 101 10.29 0.22 -12.80
CA VAL A 101 11.67 0.34 -12.38
C VAL A 101 12.17 -1.05 -12.00
N SER A 102 13.39 -1.37 -12.42
CA SER A 102 14.06 -2.64 -12.17
C SER A 102 15.49 -2.39 -11.73
N ASP A 103 15.82 -2.78 -10.52
CA ASP A 103 17.20 -2.81 -10.00
C ASP A 103 17.85 -4.19 -10.24
N SER A 104 17.16 -5.08 -10.98
CA SER A 104 17.71 -6.38 -11.39
C SER A 104 18.80 -6.19 -12.43
N LEU A 105 19.89 -6.96 -12.34
CA LEU A 105 20.93 -7.01 -13.39
C LEU A 105 20.59 -7.98 -14.53
N ALA A 106 19.53 -8.77 -14.38
CA ALA A 106 19.03 -9.69 -15.39
C ALA A 106 17.81 -9.10 -16.11
N VAL A 107 17.67 -9.45 -17.38
CA VAL A 107 16.42 -9.29 -18.15
C VAL A 107 15.37 -10.21 -17.55
N VAL A 108 14.17 -9.70 -17.29
CA VAL A 108 13.09 -10.48 -16.67
C VAL A 108 11.84 -10.50 -17.54
N PRO A 109 11.44 -11.65 -18.11
CA PRO A 109 10.12 -11.79 -18.72
C PRO A 109 9.06 -11.78 -17.63
N ALA A 110 8.00 -11.01 -17.80
CA ALA A 110 6.91 -10.92 -16.83
C ALA A 110 5.58 -10.67 -17.55
N GLU A 111 4.49 -10.81 -16.81
CA GLU A 111 3.15 -10.42 -17.22
C GLU A 111 2.78 -9.15 -16.45
N PHE A 112 2.25 -8.14 -17.16
CA PHE A 112 1.85 -6.88 -16.58
C PHE A 112 0.33 -6.73 -16.61
N ASP A 113 -0.27 -6.77 -15.43
CA ASP A 113 -1.70 -6.69 -15.22
C ASP A 113 -2.09 -5.29 -14.76
N ILE A 114 -3.10 -4.71 -15.41
CA ILE A 114 -3.73 -3.46 -15.02
C ILE A 114 -5.22 -3.72 -14.90
N LYS A 115 -5.82 -3.34 -13.76
CA LYS A 115 -7.23 -3.54 -13.50
C LYS A 115 -7.81 -2.31 -12.80
N VAL A 116 -8.90 -1.79 -13.33
CA VAL A 116 -9.75 -0.82 -12.63
C VAL A 116 -10.96 -1.57 -12.10
N ILE A 117 -11.19 -1.45 -10.79
CA ILE A 117 -12.35 -2.04 -10.13
C ILE A 117 -13.11 -0.97 -9.37
N ASP A 118 -14.41 -1.17 -9.18
CA ASP A 118 -15.13 -0.45 -8.14
C ASP A 118 -14.84 -1.02 -6.74
N PHE A 119 -15.19 -0.27 -5.70
CA PHE A 119 -14.96 -0.71 -4.32
C PHE A 119 -15.79 -1.95 -3.91
N GLY A 120 -16.77 -2.36 -4.70
CA GLY A 120 -17.51 -3.61 -4.52
C GLY A 120 -16.88 -4.81 -5.25
N GLY A 121 -15.80 -4.60 -6.00
CA GLY A 121 -15.04 -5.65 -6.69
C GLY A 121 -15.44 -5.86 -8.14
N LYS A 122 -16.39 -5.09 -8.67
CA LYS A 122 -16.75 -5.17 -10.10
C LYS A 122 -15.63 -4.59 -10.94
N VAL A 123 -15.15 -5.37 -11.89
CA VAL A 123 -14.15 -4.94 -12.86
C VAL A 123 -14.76 -3.96 -13.87
N ILE A 124 -14.18 -2.76 -13.97
CA ILE A 124 -14.56 -1.72 -14.93
C ILE A 124 -13.75 -1.88 -16.22
N SER A 125 -12.45 -2.06 -16.08
CA SER A 125 -11.53 -2.34 -17.18
C SER A 125 -10.40 -3.25 -16.69
N SER A 126 -9.83 -4.02 -17.62
CA SER A 126 -8.68 -4.86 -17.34
C SER A 126 -7.87 -5.07 -18.60
N MET A 127 -6.55 -5.09 -18.44
CA MET A 127 -5.56 -5.36 -19.48
C MET A 127 -4.50 -6.25 -18.86
N SER A 128 -4.04 -7.24 -19.62
CA SER A 128 -2.93 -8.11 -19.25
C SER A 128 -2.14 -8.42 -20.50
N PHE A 129 -0.82 -8.25 -20.43
CA PHE A 129 0.07 -8.48 -21.56
C PHE A 129 1.49 -8.83 -21.10
N PRO A 130 2.22 -9.63 -21.89
CA PRO A 130 3.61 -9.95 -21.59
C PRO A 130 4.51 -8.72 -21.79
N VAL A 131 5.48 -8.58 -20.89
CA VAL A 131 6.54 -7.57 -20.95
C VAL A 131 7.90 -8.22 -20.73
N THR A 132 8.95 -7.59 -21.25
CA THR A 132 10.33 -7.96 -20.95
C THR A 132 10.97 -6.79 -20.24
N VAL A 133 11.21 -6.94 -18.94
CA VAL A 133 11.75 -5.88 -18.10
C VAL A 133 13.27 -5.83 -18.25
N ASP A 134 13.76 -4.68 -18.72
CA ASP A 134 15.18 -4.43 -18.89
C ASP A 134 15.93 -4.35 -17.55
N PRO A 135 17.19 -4.80 -17.49
CA PRO A 135 18.00 -4.69 -16.30
C PRO A 135 18.36 -3.23 -15.98
N ASP A 136 18.46 -2.90 -14.69
CA ASP A 136 18.90 -1.59 -14.15
C ASP A 136 18.27 -0.39 -14.89
N SER A 137 16.95 -0.34 -14.91
CA SER A 137 16.21 0.58 -15.79
C SER A 137 14.94 1.15 -15.15
N SER A 138 14.54 2.33 -15.63
CA SER A 138 13.21 2.91 -15.43
C SER A 138 12.62 3.25 -16.79
N ARG A 139 11.52 2.61 -17.17
CA ARG A 139 10.89 2.81 -18.48
C ARG A 139 9.37 2.76 -18.38
N ILE A 140 8.71 3.42 -19.33
CA ILE A 140 7.26 3.30 -19.53
C ILE A 140 6.99 1.98 -20.25
N TYR A 141 6.17 1.12 -19.66
CA TYR A 141 5.72 -0.14 -20.26
C TYR A 141 4.27 -0.09 -20.77
N ALA A 142 3.47 0.86 -20.27
CA ALA A 142 2.16 1.17 -20.82
C ALA A 142 1.85 2.66 -20.70
N LYS A 143 1.06 3.16 -21.64
CA LYS A 143 0.45 4.48 -21.61
C LYS A 143 -1.00 4.34 -22.05
N VAL A 144 -1.94 4.70 -21.18
CA VAL A 144 -3.37 4.47 -21.41
C VAL A 144 -4.13 5.73 -21.05
N ALA A 145 -5.04 6.18 -21.92
CA ALA A 145 -5.88 7.32 -21.63
C ALA A 145 -6.74 7.04 -20.39
N VAL A 146 -6.88 8.01 -19.49
CA VAL A 146 -7.69 7.84 -18.26
C VAL A 146 -9.12 7.47 -18.62
N ALA A 147 -9.68 8.05 -19.68
CA ALA A 147 -11.02 7.73 -20.18
C ALA A 147 -11.21 6.23 -20.51
N ASP A 148 -10.18 5.57 -21.06
CA ASP A 148 -10.23 4.15 -21.42
C ASP A 148 -10.11 3.25 -20.18
N LEU A 149 -9.41 3.71 -19.14
CA LEU A 149 -9.29 3.05 -17.84
C LEU A 149 -10.62 3.13 -17.07
N VAL A 150 -11.18 4.32 -16.92
CA VAL A 150 -12.35 4.57 -16.05
C VAL A 150 -13.67 4.27 -16.76
N LYS A 151 -13.72 4.30 -18.10
CA LYS A 151 -14.92 4.04 -18.92
C LYS A 151 -16.19 4.78 -18.45
N GLY A 152 -16.01 6.03 -18.02
CA GLY A 152 -17.08 6.88 -17.51
C GLY A 152 -17.61 6.51 -16.12
N ALA A 153 -16.96 5.59 -15.40
CA ALA A 153 -17.25 5.33 -13.99
C ALA A 153 -16.89 6.54 -13.12
N ASP A 154 -17.57 6.67 -11.98
CA ASP A 154 -17.28 7.68 -10.98
C ASP A 154 -15.93 7.40 -10.31
N GLU A 155 -14.95 8.27 -10.56
CA GLU A 155 -13.58 8.20 -10.04
C GLU A 155 -13.49 8.15 -8.51
N SER A 156 -14.52 8.62 -7.78
CA SER A 156 -14.57 8.52 -6.32
C SER A 156 -14.90 7.12 -5.81
N LYS A 157 -15.31 6.19 -6.69
CA LYS A 157 -15.81 4.85 -6.35
C LYS A 157 -14.98 3.71 -6.91
N ILE A 158 -13.88 4.05 -7.58
CA ILE A 158 -13.02 3.10 -8.28
C ILE A 158 -11.57 3.25 -7.84
N VAL A 159 -10.83 2.17 -8.00
CA VAL A 159 -9.39 2.09 -7.75
C VAL A 159 -8.72 1.34 -8.88
N LEU A 160 -7.52 1.78 -9.24
CA LEU A 160 -6.69 1.05 -10.18
C LEU A 160 -5.64 0.24 -9.41
N MET A 161 -5.49 -1.01 -9.81
CA MET A 161 -4.45 -1.92 -9.35
C MET A 161 -3.56 -2.30 -10.53
N SER A 162 -2.25 -2.30 -10.31
CA SER A 162 -1.26 -2.82 -11.24
C SER A 162 -0.41 -3.90 -10.59
N ARG A 163 -0.11 -4.98 -11.32
CA ARG A 163 0.73 -6.09 -10.84
C ARG A 163 1.72 -6.51 -11.92
N LEU A 164 2.96 -6.76 -11.52
CA LEU A 164 3.98 -7.36 -12.36
C LEU A 164 4.27 -8.76 -11.83
N VAL A 165 4.06 -9.77 -12.65
CA VAL A 165 4.06 -11.18 -12.23
C VAL A 165 5.04 -12.00 -13.09
N LEU A 166 5.81 -12.90 -12.47
CA LEU A 166 6.66 -13.87 -13.14
C LEU A 166 6.16 -15.28 -12.81
N GLY A 167 5.47 -15.92 -13.75
CA GLY A 167 4.76 -17.17 -13.49
C GLY A 167 3.67 -16.95 -12.44
N ASP A 168 3.73 -17.67 -11.31
CA ASP A 168 2.80 -17.48 -10.19
C ASP A 168 3.33 -16.50 -9.12
N ARG A 169 4.53 -15.92 -9.33
CA ARG A 169 5.18 -15.05 -8.35
C ARG A 169 4.89 -13.59 -8.64
N LEU A 170 4.24 -12.90 -7.71
CA LEU A 170 4.14 -11.44 -7.71
C LEU A 170 5.54 -10.83 -7.48
N LEU A 171 6.02 -10.03 -8.44
CA LEU A 171 7.27 -9.28 -8.30
C LEU A 171 7.04 -7.96 -7.57
N THR A 172 5.99 -7.23 -7.96
CA THR A 172 5.55 -6.00 -7.32
C THR A 172 4.12 -5.66 -7.74
N ASP A 173 3.47 -4.83 -6.94
CA ASP A 173 2.13 -4.29 -7.16
C ASP A 173 2.12 -2.80 -6.79
N ASN A 174 1.15 -2.06 -7.33
CA ASN A 174 0.89 -0.70 -6.89
C ASN A 174 -0.59 -0.31 -7.12
N THR A 175 -1.11 0.56 -6.25
CA THR A 175 -2.47 1.09 -6.29
C THR A 175 -2.44 2.55 -6.72
N TYR A 176 -3.34 2.93 -7.63
CA TYR A 176 -3.56 4.33 -8.02
C TYR A 176 -5.00 4.75 -7.71
N LEU A 177 -5.14 5.85 -6.97
CA LEU A 177 -6.43 6.49 -6.67
C LEU A 177 -6.66 7.65 -7.65
N PHE A 178 -7.87 7.70 -8.24
CA PHE A 178 -8.24 8.79 -9.16
C PHE A 178 -8.68 10.07 -8.44
N LYS A 179 -8.93 9.99 -7.13
CA LYS A 179 -9.25 11.11 -6.24
C LYS A 179 -8.41 11.04 -4.98
N GLU A 180 -8.30 12.18 -4.31
CA GLU A 180 -7.71 12.26 -2.97
C GLU A 180 -8.48 11.38 -1.99
N PRO A 181 -7.82 10.79 -0.98
CA PRO A 181 -8.48 9.88 -0.03
C PRO A 181 -9.76 10.43 0.61
N LYS A 182 -9.81 11.73 0.91
CA LYS A 182 -11.00 12.38 1.49
C LYS A 182 -12.23 12.40 0.57
N ASP A 183 -12.00 12.38 -0.74
CA ASP A 183 -13.00 12.51 -1.79
C ASP A 183 -13.49 11.15 -2.31
N LEU A 184 -12.97 10.04 -1.75
CA LEU A 184 -13.42 8.69 -2.05
C LEU A 184 -14.71 8.34 -1.30
N ASP A 185 -15.58 7.57 -1.95
CA ASP A 185 -16.82 7.01 -1.37
C ASP A 185 -16.54 5.59 -0.82
N LEU A 186 -15.56 5.49 0.09
CA LEU A 186 -15.20 4.24 0.73
C LEU A 186 -16.37 3.68 1.54
N GLN A 187 -16.69 2.41 1.30
CA GLN A 187 -17.68 1.67 2.07
C GLN A 187 -17.00 1.03 3.28
N LYS A 188 -17.73 0.89 4.39
CA LYS A 188 -17.21 0.19 5.57
C LYS A 188 -17.09 -1.31 5.27
N PRO A 189 -15.88 -1.90 5.30
CA PRO A 189 -15.71 -3.31 4.95
C PRO A 189 -16.14 -4.22 6.10
N SER A 190 -16.76 -5.35 5.75
CA SER A 190 -16.82 -6.52 6.61
C SER A 190 -15.58 -7.35 6.35
N ILE A 191 -14.67 -7.40 7.33
CA ILE A 191 -13.40 -8.13 7.22
C ILE A 191 -13.50 -9.42 8.02
N SER A 192 -13.47 -10.55 7.30
CA SER A 192 -13.31 -11.87 7.91
C SER A 192 -11.84 -12.13 8.22
N VAL A 193 -11.58 -12.64 9.42
CA VAL A 193 -10.24 -12.91 9.93
C VAL A 193 -10.15 -14.37 10.36
N THR A 194 -9.07 -15.04 9.97
CA THR A 194 -8.63 -16.28 10.59
C THR A 194 -7.21 -16.11 11.10
N ALA A 195 -6.88 -16.77 12.21
CA ALA A 195 -5.55 -16.77 12.78
C ALA A 195 -5.17 -18.21 13.15
N SER A 196 -3.96 -18.64 12.81
CA SER A 196 -3.42 -19.95 13.17
C SER A 196 -2.02 -19.82 13.73
N LYS A 197 -1.69 -20.60 14.77
CA LYS A 197 -0.37 -20.58 15.41
C LYS A 197 0.63 -21.35 14.55
N ASN A 198 1.85 -20.83 14.43
CA ASN A 198 2.99 -21.51 13.80
C ASN A 198 4.26 -21.36 14.67
N ASP A 199 5.40 -21.85 14.16
CA ASP A 199 6.66 -21.83 14.91
C ASP A 199 7.24 -20.42 15.15
N GLU A 200 6.84 -19.42 14.35
CA GLU A 200 7.31 -18.03 14.47
C GLU A 200 6.31 -17.11 15.21
N GLY A 201 5.11 -17.60 15.55
CA GLY A 201 4.02 -16.83 16.14
C GLY A 201 2.67 -17.23 15.55
N TYR A 202 2.06 -16.33 14.77
CA TYR A 202 0.73 -16.52 14.17
C TYR A 202 0.72 -16.17 12.68
N GLU A 203 -0.06 -16.90 11.90
CA GLU A 203 -0.44 -16.55 10.54
C GLU A 203 -1.88 -16.02 10.54
N VAL A 204 -2.06 -14.77 10.08
CA VAL A 204 -3.34 -14.06 10.07
C VAL A 204 -3.78 -13.87 8.62
N SER A 205 -4.95 -14.38 8.26
CA SER A 205 -5.55 -14.21 6.94
C SER A 205 -6.78 -13.31 7.02
N LEU A 206 -6.84 -12.31 6.13
CA LEU A 206 -7.92 -11.33 6.06
C LEU A 206 -8.56 -11.34 4.68
N THR A 207 -9.89 -11.27 4.64
CA THR A 207 -10.67 -11.10 3.41
C THR A 207 -11.75 -10.08 3.66
N ALA A 208 -11.83 -9.04 2.82
CA ALA A 208 -12.86 -8.00 2.88
C ALA A 208 -13.91 -8.20 1.77
N ASP A 209 -15.15 -7.82 2.05
CA ASP A 209 -16.25 -7.80 1.06
C ASP A 209 -16.21 -6.58 0.13
N THR A 210 -15.57 -5.49 0.57
CA THR A 210 -15.37 -4.24 -0.16
C THR A 210 -13.92 -3.77 -0.02
N PHE A 211 -13.52 -2.80 -0.83
CA PHE A 211 -12.14 -2.31 -0.84
C PHE A 211 -11.81 -1.64 0.50
N ALA A 212 -10.82 -2.18 1.20
CA ALA A 212 -10.32 -1.62 2.45
C ALA A 212 -8.95 -0.99 2.21
N LYS A 213 -8.90 0.35 2.25
CA LYS A 213 -7.68 1.15 2.08
C LYS A 213 -6.87 1.17 3.38
N ASP A 214 -5.56 0.98 3.28
CA ASP A 214 -4.59 1.11 4.39
C ASP A 214 -4.93 0.31 5.64
N VAL A 215 -5.27 -0.97 5.47
CA VAL A 215 -5.58 -1.89 6.56
C VAL A 215 -4.42 -1.96 7.55
N TYR A 216 -4.70 -1.56 8.78
CA TYR A 216 -3.81 -1.56 9.93
C TYR A 216 -4.22 -2.64 10.95
N LEU A 217 -3.25 -3.47 11.30
CA LEU A 217 -3.36 -4.57 12.24
C LEU A 217 -2.61 -4.27 13.53
N THR A 218 -3.22 -4.56 14.68
CA THR A 218 -2.54 -4.51 15.98
C THR A 218 -3.06 -5.61 16.90
N PHE A 219 -2.17 -6.16 17.71
CA PHE A 219 -2.53 -6.98 18.87
C PHE A 219 -2.31 -6.14 20.13
N ASP A 220 -3.39 -5.71 20.76
CA ASP A 220 -3.27 -4.91 21.98
C ASP A 220 -2.66 -5.75 23.11
N ASN A 221 -1.74 -5.14 23.85
CA ASN A 221 -1.04 -5.77 24.99
C ASN A 221 -0.11 -6.94 24.64
N HIS A 222 0.17 -7.16 23.35
CA HIS A 222 1.11 -8.19 22.92
C HIS A 222 2.29 -7.59 22.17
N THR A 223 3.48 -8.10 22.46
CA THR A 223 4.70 -7.69 21.76
C THR A 223 4.89 -8.57 20.52
N GLY A 224 5.10 -7.95 19.36
CA GLY A 224 5.43 -8.69 18.15
C GLY A 224 5.56 -7.81 16.94
N PHE A 225 5.72 -8.45 15.78
CA PHE A 225 5.98 -7.79 14.51
C PHE A 225 5.13 -8.41 13.40
N PHE A 226 4.37 -7.59 12.68
CA PHE A 226 3.68 -8.04 11.47
C PHE A 226 4.64 -8.04 10.28
N THR A 227 4.67 -9.12 9.50
CA THR A 227 5.48 -9.20 8.27
C THR A 227 5.03 -8.22 7.19
N ASP A 228 3.77 -7.79 7.26
CA ASP A 228 3.22 -6.71 6.43
C ASP A 228 2.04 -6.03 7.17
N ASN A 229 1.88 -4.73 6.99
CA ASN A 229 0.84 -3.92 7.64
C ASN A 229 0.58 -2.62 6.84
N TYR A 230 -0.51 -1.90 7.05
CA TYR A 230 -0.88 -0.72 6.25
C TYR A 230 -0.93 -1.05 4.75
N PHE A 231 -1.73 -2.04 4.38
CA PHE A 231 -1.89 -2.48 2.98
C PHE A 231 -3.33 -2.32 2.53
N ASP A 232 -3.52 -2.23 1.23
CA ASP A 232 -4.85 -2.31 0.64
C ASP A 232 -5.33 -3.76 0.59
N LEU A 233 -6.62 -3.98 0.85
CA LEU A 233 -7.29 -5.26 0.70
C LEU A 233 -8.41 -5.13 -0.32
N PHE A 234 -8.26 -5.81 -1.45
CA PHE A 234 -9.23 -5.78 -2.53
C PHE A 234 -10.41 -6.74 -2.25
N PRO A 235 -11.62 -6.42 -2.73
CA PRO A 235 -12.82 -7.23 -2.48
C PRO A 235 -12.64 -8.69 -2.89
N GLY A 236 -12.89 -9.61 -1.95
CA GLY A 236 -12.81 -11.05 -2.16
C GLY A 236 -11.39 -11.62 -2.26
N GLU A 237 -10.35 -10.79 -2.23
CA GLU A 237 -8.96 -11.27 -2.15
C GLU A 237 -8.59 -11.56 -0.70
N THR A 238 -7.92 -12.71 -0.48
CA THR A 238 -7.36 -13.06 0.83
C THR A 238 -5.92 -12.60 0.92
N LYS A 239 -5.60 -11.83 1.95
CA LYS A 239 -4.22 -11.47 2.28
C LYS A 239 -3.80 -12.15 3.58
N THR A 240 -2.68 -12.86 3.52
CA THR A 240 -2.09 -13.55 4.66
C THR A 240 -0.82 -12.84 5.11
N VAL A 241 -0.72 -12.55 6.40
CA VAL A 241 0.44 -11.90 7.02
C VAL A 241 0.85 -12.66 8.28
N GLY A 242 2.15 -12.75 8.54
CA GLY A 242 2.68 -13.33 9.76
C GLY A 242 2.73 -12.29 10.88
N PHE A 243 2.31 -12.66 12.08
CA PHE A 243 2.61 -11.94 13.32
C PHE A 243 3.67 -12.72 14.09
N ARG A 244 4.91 -12.20 14.06
CA ARG A 244 6.06 -12.77 14.73
C ARG A 244 6.06 -12.40 16.20
N THR A 245 5.95 -13.38 17.06
CA THR A 245 5.97 -13.19 18.52
C THR A 245 6.41 -14.47 19.23
N LYS A 246 6.94 -14.31 20.45
CA LYS A 246 7.20 -15.43 21.37
C LYS A 246 6.05 -15.61 22.38
N GLU A 247 5.10 -14.69 22.40
CA GLU A 247 3.97 -14.72 23.31
C GLU A 247 2.92 -15.72 22.84
N GLU A 248 2.21 -16.30 23.80
CA GLU A 248 1.02 -17.09 23.54
C GLU A 248 -0.22 -16.21 23.72
N ILE A 249 -0.92 -15.98 22.62
CA ILE A 249 -2.18 -15.25 22.55
C ILE A 249 -3.31 -16.28 22.64
N GLY A 250 -4.17 -16.11 23.64
CA GLY A 250 -5.25 -17.07 23.93
C GLY A 250 -6.25 -17.17 22.78
N ASP A 251 -6.81 -16.05 22.34
CA ASP A 251 -7.70 -15.98 21.18
C ASP A 251 -7.21 -14.91 20.21
N ALA A 252 -6.32 -15.32 19.30
CA ALA A 252 -5.69 -14.41 18.34
C ALA A 252 -6.68 -13.76 17.36
N VAL A 253 -7.86 -14.33 17.14
CA VAL A 253 -8.87 -13.67 16.29
C VAL A 253 -9.55 -12.55 17.07
N LYS A 254 -9.91 -12.83 18.32
CA LYS A 254 -10.60 -11.87 19.19
C LYS A 254 -9.72 -10.71 19.64
N ASP A 255 -8.44 -10.98 19.89
CA ASP A 255 -7.49 -9.98 20.40
C ASP A 255 -6.87 -9.14 19.27
N LEU A 256 -7.03 -9.55 18.00
CA LEU A 256 -6.62 -8.76 16.85
C LEU A 256 -7.58 -7.60 16.63
N LYS A 257 -7.02 -6.39 16.54
CA LYS A 257 -7.73 -5.22 16.04
C LYS A 257 -7.35 -4.96 14.60
N VAL A 258 -8.37 -4.72 13.79
CA VAL A 258 -8.26 -4.36 12.38
C VAL A 258 -8.90 -2.98 12.20
N MET A 259 -8.20 -2.08 11.54
CA MET A 259 -8.70 -0.76 11.18
C MET A 259 -8.38 -0.47 9.72
N SER A 260 -9.31 0.15 9.01
CA SER A 260 -9.10 0.66 7.65
C SER A 260 -9.33 2.17 7.61
N LEU A 261 -9.02 2.82 6.49
CA LEU A 261 -9.14 4.27 6.39
C LEU A 261 -10.55 4.80 6.72
N VAL A 262 -11.59 4.09 6.27
CA VAL A 262 -12.99 4.47 6.51
C VAL A 262 -13.40 4.36 7.98
N ASP A 263 -12.69 3.57 8.80
CA ASP A 263 -12.95 3.49 10.23
C ASP A 263 -12.44 4.74 10.98
N SER A 264 -11.62 5.58 10.35
CA SER A 264 -11.00 6.75 11.00
C SER A 264 -11.91 7.99 11.11
N TYR A 265 -13.06 8.02 10.41
CA TYR A 265 -13.98 9.17 10.35
C TYR A 265 -15.46 8.78 10.47
#